data_AF-A0A7L3HIT1-F1
#
_entry.id   AF-A0A7L3HIT1-F1
#
_cell.length_a   1.000
_cell.length_b   1.000
_cell.length_c   1.000
_cell.angle_alpha   90.00
_cell.angle_beta   90.00
_cell.angle_gamma   90.00
#
_symmetry.space_group_name_H-M   'P 1'
#
loop_
_entity.id
_entity.type
_entity.pdbx_description
1 polymer ?
#
loop_
_entity_poly.entity_id
_entity_poly.type
_entity_poly.pdbx_seq_one_letter_code
_entity_poly.pdbx_strand_id
1 'polypeptide(L)'
;TTRMDTATYRCEVAAPSDTKTIDEINIQLTVQVKPMTPRCSVPKAVPVGKSASLHCHENEGFPKSTYSWYRNSEPLSPDSKSSKSHNSSYTLNPATGTLVFHAVHKGDTGRYSCIATNDAGFAKCEEQEMEVYDLNIGGIIGGVLVVLAVLVLITLGICCAYRRGYFANGKESGESYKTPAKPDGVNYIRTDDE
;
A
#
# COMPACT_ATOMS: atom_id res chain seq x y z
N THR A 1 0.01 -5.88 -37.97
CA THR A 1 -0.87 -6.98 -37.52
C THR A 1 -1.40 -6.61 -36.15
N THR A 2 -2.69 -6.75 -35.92
CA THR A 2 -3.34 -6.48 -34.63
C THR A 2 -3.61 -7.79 -33.89
N ARG A 3 -3.82 -7.75 -32.57
CA ARG A 3 -4.23 -8.95 -31.81
C ARG A 3 -5.50 -9.61 -32.38
N MET A 4 -6.36 -8.81 -33.01
CA MET A 4 -7.62 -9.26 -33.62
C MET A 4 -7.41 -10.07 -34.91
N ASP A 5 -6.21 -10.06 -35.48
CA ASP A 5 -5.90 -10.87 -36.67
C ASP A 5 -5.72 -12.36 -36.33
N THR A 6 -5.72 -12.69 -35.02
CA THR A 6 -5.71 -14.08 -34.50
C THR A 6 -7.00 -14.79 -34.91
N ALA A 7 -6.88 -15.70 -35.87
CA ALA A 7 -8.00 -16.42 -36.45
C ALA A 7 -7.54 -17.72 -37.10
N THR A 8 -8.51 -18.60 -37.38
CA THR A 8 -8.31 -19.75 -38.25
C THR A 8 -8.71 -19.35 -39.67
N TYR A 9 -7.72 -19.30 -40.57
CA TYR A 9 -7.90 -18.99 -41.98
C TYR A 9 -8.16 -20.29 -42.74
N ARG A 10 -9.17 -20.29 -43.62
CA ARG A 10 -9.50 -21.44 -44.47
C ARG A 10 -9.09 -21.14 -45.90
N CYS A 11 -8.27 -22.00 -46.48
CA CYS A 11 -7.90 -21.94 -47.88
C CYS A 11 -8.64 -23.06 -48.61
N GLU A 12 -9.33 -22.72 -49.69
CA GLU A 12 -10.10 -23.64 -50.51
C GLU A 12 -9.57 -23.60 -51.93
N VAL A 13 -9.40 -24.78 -52.54
CA VAL A 13 -8.97 -24.96 -53.92
C VAL A 13 -10.01 -25.81 -54.64
N ALA A 14 -10.46 -25.35 -55.79
CA ALA A 14 -11.38 -26.08 -56.65
C ALA A 14 -10.81 -26.18 -58.06
N ALA A 15 -10.84 -27.39 -58.63
CA ALA A 15 -10.46 -27.66 -60.02
C ALA A 15 -11.72 -28.10 -60.79
N PRO A 16 -12.17 -27.36 -61.82
CA PRO A 16 -13.46 -27.62 -62.49
C PRO A 16 -13.60 -29.00 -63.14
N SER A 17 -12.48 -29.71 -63.35
CA SER A 17 -12.43 -31.01 -64.04
C SER A 17 -12.09 -32.17 -63.11
N ASP A 18 -11.91 -31.93 -61.80
CA ASP A 18 -11.62 -32.98 -60.82
C ASP A 18 -12.89 -33.62 -60.25
N THR A 19 -12.77 -34.87 -59.83
CA THR A 19 -13.83 -35.61 -59.12
C THR A 19 -14.09 -35.07 -57.71
N LYS A 20 -13.10 -34.40 -57.10
CA LYS A 20 -13.22 -33.70 -55.82
C LYS A 20 -13.58 -32.25 -56.08
N THR A 21 -14.76 -31.82 -55.62
CA THR A 21 -15.31 -30.49 -55.88
C THR A 21 -14.51 -29.36 -55.22
N ILE A 22 -14.07 -29.57 -53.98
CA ILE A 22 -13.25 -28.61 -53.21
C ILE A 22 -12.25 -29.41 -52.36
N ASP A 23 -11.00 -28.96 -52.34
CA ASP A 23 -10.03 -29.32 -51.31
C ASP A 23 -9.80 -28.13 -50.38
N GLU A 24 -9.67 -28.37 -49.08
CA GLU A 24 -9.51 -27.29 -48.09
C GLU A 24 -8.42 -27.60 -47.06
N ILE A 25 -7.79 -26.53 -46.58
CA ILE A 25 -6.87 -26.56 -45.44
C ILE A 25 -7.17 -25.41 -44.47
N ASN A 26 -7.11 -25.71 -43.18
CA ASN A 26 -7.28 -24.73 -42.11
C ASN A 26 -5.91 -24.35 -41.53
N ILE A 27 -5.63 -23.05 -41.46
CA ILE A 27 -4.39 -22.46 -40.96
C ILE A 27 -4.70 -21.65 -39.71
N GLN A 28 -4.12 -22.04 -38.57
CA GLN A 28 -4.31 -21.31 -37.31
C GLN A 28 -3.24 -20.24 -37.15
N LEU A 29 -3.63 -18.97 -37.23
CA LEU A 29 -2.76 -17.82 -36.97
C LEU A 29 -3.00 -17.30 -35.55
N THR A 30 -1.94 -17.23 -34.74
CA THR A 30 -1.97 -16.62 -33.40
C THR A 30 -1.04 -15.41 -33.38
N VAL A 31 -1.59 -14.21 -33.16
CA VAL A 31 -0.80 -12.99 -33.01
C VAL A 31 -0.35 -12.86 -31.56
N GLN A 32 0.95 -12.71 -31.36
CA GLN A 32 1.54 -12.49 -30.06
C GLN A 32 1.98 -11.03 -29.93
N VAL A 33 1.82 -10.47 -28.73
CA VAL A 33 2.15 -9.09 -28.38
C VAL A 33 3.16 -9.13 -27.26
N LYS A 34 4.32 -8.51 -27.49
CA LYS A 34 5.37 -8.38 -26.49
C LYS A 34 4.85 -7.64 -25.24
N PRO A 35 5.30 -7.97 -24.02
CA PRO A 35 4.86 -7.28 -22.82
C PRO A 35 5.30 -5.81 -22.86
N MET A 36 4.45 -4.92 -22.34
CA MET A 36 4.84 -3.53 -22.09
C MET A 36 5.71 -3.45 -20.83
N THR A 37 6.47 -2.37 -20.66
CA THR A 37 7.17 -2.06 -19.41
C THR A 37 6.23 -2.21 -18.20
N PRO A 38 6.48 -3.19 -17.31
CA PRO A 38 5.58 -3.48 -16.21
C PRO A 38 5.61 -2.34 -15.17
N ARG A 39 4.50 -2.14 -14.48
CA ARG A 39 4.44 -1.24 -13.32
C ARG A 39 4.90 -1.99 -12.08
N CYS A 40 6.02 -1.57 -11.54
CA CYS A 40 6.58 -2.12 -10.30
C CYS A 40 6.21 -1.24 -9.11
N SER A 41 5.86 -1.88 -7.99
CA SER A 41 5.58 -1.21 -6.72
C SER A 41 6.44 -1.86 -5.64
N VAL A 42 7.47 -1.14 -5.21
CA VAL A 42 8.40 -1.55 -4.16
C VAL A 42 8.32 -0.56 -2.99
N PRO A 43 8.11 -1.03 -1.74
CA PRO A 43 8.16 -0.15 -0.58
C PRO A 43 9.56 0.48 -0.43
N LYS A 44 9.62 1.80 -0.20
CA LYS A 44 10.91 2.49 -0.03
C LYS A 44 11.65 2.07 1.23
N ALA A 45 10.92 1.85 2.33
CA ALA A 45 11.50 1.49 3.61
C ALA A 45 10.57 0.53 4.38
N VAL A 46 11.15 -0.49 5.01
CA VAL A 46 10.42 -1.50 5.81
C VAL A 46 11.17 -1.80 7.12
N PRO A 47 10.49 -1.85 8.28
CA PRO A 47 11.14 -2.28 9.52
C PRO A 47 11.55 -3.76 9.50
N VAL A 48 12.70 -4.09 10.10
CA VAL A 48 13.13 -5.49 10.33
C VAL A 48 12.02 -6.31 11.00
N GLY A 49 11.81 -7.54 10.52
CA GLY A 49 10.84 -8.50 11.05
C GLY A 49 9.39 -8.24 10.64
N LYS A 50 9.11 -7.18 9.87
CA LYS A 50 7.79 -6.94 9.28
C LYS A 50 7.67 -7.60 7.92
N SER A 51 6.43 -7.80 7.47
CA SER A 51 6.15 -8.30 6.12
C SER A 51 6.21 -7.16 5.11
N ALA A 52 6.65 -7.47 3.88
CA ALA A 52 6.68 -6.55 2.76
C ALA A 52 6.16 -7.23 1.49
N SER A 53 5.35 -6.52 0.71
CA SER A 53 4.78 -7.05 -0.54
C SER A 53 5.14 -6.16 -1.71
N LEU A 54 5.84 -6.74 -2.68
CA LEU A 54 6.25 -6.13 -3.93
C LEU A 54 5.34 -6.63 -5.05
N HIS A 55 4.97 -5.74 -5.96
CA HIS A 55 4.04 -6.04 -7.04
C HIS A 55 4.60 -5.63 -8.39
N CYS A 56 4.36 -6.45 -9.41
CA CYS A 56 4.79 -6.22 -10.78
C CYS A 56 3.67 -6.66 -11.71
N HIS A 57 3.24 -5.76 -12.60
CA HIS A 57 2.06 -6.02 -13.44
C HIS A 57 2.12 -5.29 -14.77
N GLU A 58 1.72 -5.98 -15.85
CA GLU A 58 1.52 -5.46 -17.20
C GLU A 58 0.19 -5.94 -17.78
N ASN A 59 -0.38 -5.21 -18.74
CA ASN A 59 -1.74 -5.40 -19.23
C ASN A 59 -1.88 -5.72 -20.74
N GLU A 60 -0.80 -5.60 -21.51
CA GLU A 60 -0.86 -5.60 -22.98
C GLU A 60 -0.29 -6.88 -23.59
N GLY A 61 0.60 -7.56 -22.88
CA GLY A 61 1.26 -8.78 -23.33
C GLY A 61 0.26 -9.89 -23.62
N PHE A 62 0.43 -10.53 -24.78
CA PHE A 62 -0.33 -11.70 -25.18
C PHE A 62 0.58 -12.73 -25.86
N PRO A 63 0.63 -14.01 -25.43
CA PRO A 63 -0.04 -14.59 -24.26
C PRO A 63 0.31 -13.89 -22.94
N LYS A 64 -0.47 -14.17 -21.87
CA LYS A 64 -0.27 -13.54 -20.56
C LYS A 64 1.18 -13.72 -20.09
N SER A 65 1.78 -12.64 -19.62
CA SER A 65 3.15 -12.64 -19.14
C SER A 65 3.33 -13.40 -17.83
N THR A 66 4.52 -13.95 -17.67
CA THR A 66 5.05 -14.46 -16.40
C THR A 66 6.07 -13.47 -15.86
N TYR A 67 6.24 -13.44 -14.54
CA TYR A 67 7.00 -12.42 -13.84
C TYR A 67 8.16 -13.03 -13.08
N SER A 68 9.31 -12.38 -13.17
CA SER A 68 10.55 -12.75 -12.48
C SER A 68 11.11 -11.53 -11.76
N TRP A 69 11.47 -11.70 -10.49
CA TRP A 69 12.03 -10.63 -9.67
C TRP A 69 13.54 -10.75 -9.55
N TYR A 70 14.19 -9.60 -9.46
CA TYR A 70 15.63 -9.48 -9.31
C TYR A 70 15.94 -8.55 -8.15
N ARG A 71 16.93 -8.92 -7.33
CA ARG A 71 17.50 -8.11 -6.26
C ARG A 71 18.97 -7.87 -6.58
N ASN A 72 19.37 -6.62 -6.72
CA ASN A 72 20.75 -6.24 -7.09
C ASN A 72 21.24 -6.95 -8.36
N SER A 73 20.36 -7.08 -9.35
CA SER A 73 20.56 -7.83 -10.60
C SER A 73 20.65 -9.36 -10.47
N GLU A 74 20.52 -9.93 -9.27
CA GLU A 74 20.45 -11.37 -9.07
C GLU A 74 18.99 -11.86 -9.08
N PRO A 75 18.67 -12.94 -9.81
CA PRO A 75 17.31 -13.46 -9.88
C PRO A 75 16.87 -14.05 -8.53
N LEU A 76 15.66 -13.73 -8.10
CA LEU A 76 15.00 -14.34 -6.96
C LEU A 76 14.26 -15.60 -7.43
N SER A 77 14.68 -16.76 -6.92
CA SER A 77 14.03 -18.04 -7.23
C SER A 77 12.64 -18.11 -6.59
N PRO A 78 11.62 -18.68 -7.27
CA PRO A 78 10.32 -18.98 -6.66
C PRO A 78 10.45 -19.86 -5.41
N ASP A 79 11.46 -20.72 -5.38
CA ASP A 79 11.77 -21.61 -4.27
C ASP A 79 12.71 -20.93 -3.28
N SER A 80 12.14 -20.35 -2.22
CA SER A 80 12.91 -19.71 -1.14
C SER A 80 13.90 -20.64 -0.43
N LYS A 81 13.71 -21.97 -0.53
CA LYS A 81 14.64 -22.99 0.00
C LYS A 81 15.83 -23.30 -0.90
N SER A 82 15.74 -22.98 -2.19
CA SER A 82 16.78 -23.27 -3.19
C SER A 82 17.72 -22.08 -3.42
N SER A 83 17.29 -20.87 -3.04
CA SER A 83 18.14 -19.69 -3.11
C SER A 83 19.29 -19.82 -2.10
N LYS A 84 20.51 -20.00 -2.62
CA LYS A 84 21.78 -19.99 -1.85
C LYS A 84 22.06 -18.65 -1.16
N SER A 85 21.19 -17.66 -1.35
CA SER A 85 21.31 -16.31 -0.81
C SER A 85 20.45 -16.18 0.44
N HIS A 86 21.08 -16.37 1.60
CA HIS A 86 20.72 -15.79 2.90
C HIS A 86 19.26 -15.92 3.35
N ASN A 87 18.94 -16.85 4.28
CA ASN A 87 17.93 -16.79 5.36
C ASN A 87 16.60 -16.02 5.18
N SER A 88 16.17 -15.72 3.96
CA SER A 88 15.10 -14.77 3.68
C SER A 88 13.87 -15.56 3.27
N SER A 89 12.87 -15.58 4.15
CA SER A 89 11.61 -16.26 3.90
C SER A 89 10.71 -15.36 3.05
N TYR A 90 10.70 -15.61 1.74
CA TYR A 90 9.80 -14.96 0.80
C TYR A 90 9.00 -15.99 -0.02
N THR A 91 7.92 -15.53 -0.63
CA THR A 91 7.10 -16.29 -1.57
C THR A 91 6.90 -15.46 -2.82
N LEU A 92 7.16 -16.05 -3.98
CA LEU A 92 7.06 -15.41 -5.27
C LEU A 92 6.02 -16.14 -6.12
N ASN A 93 5.06 -15.41 -6.64
CA ASN A 93 4.06 -15.92 -7.58
C ASN A 93 4.39 -15.41 -9.00
N PRO A 94 4.93 -16.27 -9.88
CA PRO A 94 5.28 -15.88 -11.24
C PRO A 94 4.07 -15.50 -12.12
N ALA A 95 2.86 -15.91 -11.77
CA ALA A 95 1.66 -15.61 -12.55
C ALA A 95 1.07 -14.24 -12.21
N THR A 96 1.17 -13.81 -10.96
CA THR A 96 0.65 -12.50 -10.51
C THR A 96 1.73 -11.43 -10.38
N GLY A 97 3.01 -11.81 -10.42
CA GLY A 97 4.13 -10.90 -10.19
C GLY A 97 4.25 -10.42 -8.75
N THR A 98 3.58 -11.09 -7.81
CA THR A 98 3.62 -10.74 -6.39
C THR A 98 4.78 -11.43 -5.69
N LEU A 99 5.61 -10.64 -5.01
CA LEU A 99 6.71 -11.11 -4.16
C LEU A 99 6.43 -10.66 -2.73
N VAL A 100 6.25 -11.62 -1.83
CA VAL A 100 5.93 -11.35 -0.41
C VAL A 100 7.07 -11.84 0.47
N PHE A 101 7.68 -10.92 1.20
CA PHE A 101 8.55 -11.22 2.32
C PHE A 101 7.68 -11.40 3.56
N HIS A 102 7.78 -12.57 4.22
CA HIS A 102 7.03 -12.83 5.45
C HIS A 102 7.61 -12.07 6.63
N ALA A 103 8.94 -11.99 6.68
CA ALA A 103 9.72 -11.19 7.62
C ALA A 103 10.98 -10.69 6.93
N VAL A 104 11.12 -9.37 6.78
CA VAL A 104 12.31 -8.76 6.17
C VAL A 104 13.49 -8.74 7.12
N HIS A 105 14.67 -9.01 6.59
CA HIS A 105 15.95 -8.92 7.30
C HIS A 105 16.79 -7.78 6.72
N LYS A 106 17.82 -7.35 7.45
CA LYS A 106 18.75 -6.31 6.96
C LYS A 106 19.37 -6.63 5.60
N GLY A 107 19.66 -7.91 5.36
CA GLY A 107 20.18 -8.40 4.08
C GLY A 107 19.19 -8.37 2.92
N ASP A 108 17.91 -8.08 3.18
CA ASP A 108 16.90 -7.85 2.12
C ASP A 108 16.94 -6.43 1.56
N THR A 109 17.77 -5.54 2.12
CA THR A 109 18.00 -4.22 1.54
C THR A 109 18.62 -4.33 0.14
N GLY A 110 18.10 -3.57 -0.82
CA GLY A 110 18.67 -3.54 -2.16
C GLY A 110 17.78 -2.91 -3.22
N ARG A 111 18.24 -3.00 -4.46
CA ARG A 111 17.54 -2.52 -5.66
C ARG A 111 16.75 -3.67 -6.28
N TYR A 112 15.44 -3.51 -6.32
CA TYR A 112 14.51 -4.49 -6.86
C TYR A 112 14.04 -4.10 -8.25
N SER A 113 14.01 -5.07 -9.15
CA SER A 113 13.37 -4.94 -10.46
C SER A 113 12.63 -6.21 -10.83
N CYS A 114 11.69 -6.10 -11.76
CA CYS A 114 10.92 -7.21 -12.27
C CYS A 114 10.96 -7.23 -13.80
N ILE A 115 10.98 -8.44 -14.35
CA ILE A 115 10.88 -8.70 -15.77
C ILE A 115 9.59 -9.47 -16.03
N ALA A 116 8.75 -8.91 -16.91
CA ALA A 116 7.59 -9.57 -17.48
C ALA A 116 7.98 -10.22 -18.82
N THR A 117 7.70 -11.51 -18.98
CA THR A 117 8.11 -12.31 -20.13
C THR A 117 6.94 -13.12 -20.66
N ASN A 118 6.78 -13.13 -21.98
CA ASN A 118 5.91 -14.05 -22.72
C ASN A 118 6.62 -14.55 -23.99
N ASP A 119 5.92 -15.34 -24.80
CA ASP A 119 6.45 -15.95 -26.02
C ASP A 119 6.92 -14.91 -27.06
N ALA A 120 6.38 -13.70 -27.04
CA ALA A 120 6.78 -12.61 -27.94
C ALA A 120 7.99 -11.80 -27.45
N GLY A 121 8.40 -11.96 -26.18
CA GLY A 121 9.58 -11.31 -25.63
C GLY A 121 9.40 -10.88 -24.17
N PHE A 122 10.17 -9.86 -23.77
CA PHE A 122 10.23 -9.42 -22.37
C PHE A 122 10.33 -7.90 -22.23
N ALA A 123 9.87 -7.38 -21.09
CA ALA A 123 10.06 -6.00 -20.67
C ALA A 123 10.41 -5.92 -19.18
N LYS A 124 11.30 -4.98 -18.82
CA LYS A 124 11.81 -4.79 -17.46
C LYS A 124 11.35 -3.43 -16.93
N CYS A 125 10.96 -3.37 -15.66
CA CYS A 125 10.67 -2.09 -15.00
C CYS A 125 11.93 -1.43 -14.43
N GLU A 126 11.84 -0.12 -14.17
CA GLU A 126 12.88 0.63 -13.47
C GLU A 126 13.18 0.04 -12.09
N GLU A 127 14.45 0.09 -11.72
CA GLU A 127 14.92 -0.39 -10.42
C GLU A 127 14.46 0.54 -9.30
N GLN A 128 13.88 -0.06 -8.25
CA GLN A 128 13.40 0.65 -7.07
C GLN A 128 14.14 0.15 -5.84
N GLU A 129 14.59 1.08 -5.01
CA GLU A 129 15.32 0.78 -3.79
C GLU A 129 14.36 0.50 -2.62
N MET A 130 14.65 -0.58 -1.89
CA MET A 130 14.00 -0.93 -0.62
C MET A 130 15.05 -0.94 0.48
N GLU A 131 14.86 -0.10 1.50
CA GLU A 131 15.71 -0.03 2.68
C GLU A 131 15.07 -0.75 3.87
N VAL A 132 15.82 -1.63 4.54
CA VAL A 132 15.35 -2.28 5.76
C VAL A 132 15.96 -1.62 6.99
N TYR A 133 15.14 -1.03 7.86
CA TYR A 133 15.57 -0.26 9.04
C TYR A 133 15.19 -0.93 10.37
N ASP A 134 15.95 -0.64 11.43
CA ASP A 134 15.61 -1.12 12.78
C ASP A 134 14.68 -0.12 13.47
N LEU A 135 13.71 -0.63 14.23
CA LEU A 135 12.93 0.24 15.12
C LEU A 135 13.77 0.55 16.35
N ASN A 136 14.04 1.84 16.60
CA ASN A 136 14.72 2.31 17.80
C ASN A 136 13.79 2.22 19.02
N ILE A 137 13.59 1.00 19.53
CA ILE A 137 12.75 0.72 20.70
C ILE A 137 13.21 1.56 21.90
N GLY A 138 14.52 1.70 22.13
CA GLY A 138 15.06 2.53 23.22
C GLY A 138 14.70 4.02 23.09
N GLY A 139 14.69 4.55 21.86
CA GLY A 139 14.27 5.93 21.60
C GLY A 139 12.78 6.13 21.82
N ILE A 140 11.96 5.16 21.38
CA ILE A 140 10.50 5.19 21.58
C ILE A 140 10.18 5.15 23.09
N ILE A 141 10.76 4.19 23.82
CA ILE A 141 10.56 4.05 25.28
C ILE A 141 11.06 5.30 26.00
N GLY A 142 12.27 5.78 25.68
CA GLY A 142 12.83 6.99 26.27
C GLY A 142 11.96 8.22 26.06
N GLY A 143 11.45 8.42 24.83
CA GLY A 143 10.54 9.50 24.51
C GLY A 143 9.23 9.43 25.31
N VAL A 144 8.63 8.24 25.42
CA VAL A 144 7.40 8.04 26.21
C VAL A 144 7.64 8.36 27.69
N LEU A 145 8.76 7.91 28.27
CA LEU A 145 9.10 8.19 29.66
C LEU A 145 9.27 9.69 29.93
N VAL A 146 9.92 10.42 29.02
CA VAL A 146 10.10 11.87 29.12
C VAL A 146 8.74 12.59 29.08
N VAL A 147 7.87 12.21 28.14
CA VAL A 147 6.51 12.79 28.03
C VAL A 147 5.71 12.54 29.31
N LEU A 148 5.74 11.33 29.84
CA LEU A 148 5.04 10.99 31.10
C LEU A 148 5.60 11.80 32.28
N ALA A 149 6.93 11.96 32.38
CA ALA A 149 7.54 12.76 33.44
C ALA A 149 7.11 14.24 33.37
N VAL A 150 7.08 14.83 32.17
CA VAL A 150 6.61 16.20 31.95
C VAL A 150 5.14 16.35 32.36
N LEU A 151 4.27 15.41 31.98
CA LEU A 151 2.86 15.41 32.37
C LEU A 151 2.68 15.30 33.90
N VAL A 152 3.48 14.47 34.57
CA VAL A 152 3.48 14.37 36.03
C VAL A 152 3.93 15.69 36.67
N LEU A 153 4.97 16.34 36.16
CA LEU A 153 5.43 17.63 36.69
C LEU A 153 4.38 18.74 36.48
N ILE A 154 3.72 18.76 35.33
CA ILE A 154 2.62 19.70 35.05
C ILE A 154 1.45 19.46 36.01
N THR A 155 1.02 18.20 36.17
CA THR A 155 -0.10 17.88 37.07
C THR A 155 0.24 18.19 38.53
N LEU A 156 1.46 17.90 38.99
CA LEU A 156 1.93 18.28 40.32
C LEU A 156 1.99 19.81 40.48
N GLY A 157 2.49 20.54 39.48
CA GLY A 157 2.53 22.00 39.48
C GLY A 157 1.14 22.62 39.61
N ILE A 158 0.17 22.13 38.84
CA ILE A 158 -1.24 22.53 38.90
C ILE A 158 -1.83 22.20 40.28
N CYS A 159 -1.65 20.97 40.78
CA CYS A 159 -2.11 20.55 42.10
C CYS A 159 -1.52 21.41 43.23
N CYS A 160 -0.23 21.76 43.14
CA CYS A 160 0.43 22.64 44.08
C CYS A 160 -0.11 24.07 44.02
N ALA A 161 -0.38 24.61 42.82
CA ALA A 161 -0.98 25.93 42.64
C ALA A 161 -2.41 26.00 43.22
N TYR A 162 -3.21 24.94 43.03
CA TYR A 162 -4.52 24.82 43.67
C TYR A 162 -4.42 24.74 45.20
N ARG A 163 -3.49 23.92 45.73
CA ARG A 163 -3.32 23.78 47.19
C ARG A 163 -2.75 25.02 47.87
N ARG A 164 -1.90 25.79 47.19
CA ARG A 164 -1.31 27.04 47.70
C ARG A 164 -2.18 28.28 47.44
N GLY A 165 -3.36 28.13 46.85
CA GLY A 165 -4.33 29.22 46.71
C GLY A 165 -4.01 30.27 45.63
N TYR A 166 -3.13 29.95 44.66
CA TYR A 166 -2.84 30.88 43.55
C TYR A 166 -4.03 31.01 42.58
N PHE A 167 -4.88 29.99 42.51
CA PHE A 167 -6.20 30.06 41.88
C PHE A 167 -7.28 30.30 42.94
N ALA A 168 -7.08 31.29 43.83
CA ALA A 168 -8.20 31.93 44.50
C ALA A 168 -8.90 32.79 43.46
N ASN A 169 -10.04 32.31 42.96
CA ASN A 169 -10.98 33.14 42.22
C ASN A 169 -11.19 34.46 43.00
N GLY A 170 -11.04 35.58 42.30
CA GLY A 170 -11.52 36.86 42.79
C GLY A 170 -12.97 36.69 43.25
N LYS A 171 -13.20 37.02 44.53
CA LYS A 171 -14.51 37.06 45.15
C LYS A 171 -14.91 38.52 45.23
N GLU A 172 -15.82 38.98 44.37
CA GLU A 172 -16.69 40.08 44.75
C GLU A 172 -17.87 39.49 45.54
N SER A 173 -17.81 39.64 46.86
CA SER A 173 -18.99 39.85 47.70
C SER A 173 -19.63 41.18 47.28
N GLY A 174 -20.91 41.37 47.07
CA GLY A 174 -22.08 40.74 47.66
C GLY A 174 -23.00 41.88 48.12
N GLU A 175 -24.23 41.93 47.61
CA GLU A 175 -25.26 42.79 48.19
C GLU A 175 -26.50 41.92 48.43
N SER A 176 -26.61 41.45 49.68
CA SER A 176 -27.80 40.81 50.22
C SER A 176 -28.57 41.88 50.99
N TYR A 177 -29.47 42.58 50.29
CA TYR A 177 -30.48 43.40 50.94
C TYR A 177 -31.71 42.53 51.23
N LYS A 178 -32.01 42.36 52.52
CA LYS A 178 -33.28 41.82 53.00
C LYS A 178 -34.45 42.73 52.56
N THR A 179 -35.55 42.07 52.23
CA THR A 179 -36.85 42.58 51.78
C THR A 179 -37.49 43.61 52.72
N PRO A 180 -38.23 44.60 52.17
CA PRO A 180 -39.44 45.09 52.79
C PRO A 180 -40.69 44.80 51.93
N ALA A 181 -41.74 44.36 52.64
CA ALA A 181 -43.17 44.38 52.35
C ALA A 181 -43.69 44.46 50.88
N LYS A 182 -44.55 43.49 50.55
CA LYS A 182 -45.58 43.56 49.49
C LYS A 182 -46.42 44.85 49.64
N PRO A 183 -46.73 45.54 48.54
CA PRO A 183 -48.13 45.55 48.08
C PRO A 183 -48.29 45.35 46.57
N ASP A 184 -49.43 44.73 46.26
CA ASP A 184 -50.21 44.57 45.03
C ASP A 184 -49.76 45.15 43.66
N GLY A 185 -49.91 44.30 42.63
CA GLY A 185 -50.74 44.64 41.46
C GLY A 185 -50.09 44.65 40.06
N VAL A 186 -50.50 43.67 39.23
CA VAL A 186 -50.81 43.71 37.75
C VAL A 186 -49.72 44.24 36.77
N ASN A 187 -49.54 43.85 35.49
CA ASN A 187 -50.28 43.08 34.48
C ASN A 187 -49.30 42.59 33.38
N TYR A 188 -49.70 41.56 32.64
CA TYR A 188 -49.02 40.94 31.48
C TYR A 188 -48.92 41.87 30.27
N ILE A 189 -47.82 41.83 29.49
CA ILE A 189 -47.85 41.88 28.00
C ILE A 189 -46.66 41.10 27.42
N ARG A 190 -46.97 40.40 26.34
CA ARG A 190 -46.25 39.49 25.44
C ARG A 190 -45.73 40.24 24.20
N THR A 191 -44.60 39.78 23.65
CA THR A 191 -44.10 39.88 22.25
C THR A 191 -42.75 39.16 22.28
N ASP A 192 -42.55 37.92 21.79
CA ASP A 192 -42.60 37.43 20.40
C ASP A 192 -42.01 38.41 19.36
N ASP A 193 -41.31 37.83 18.38
CA ASP A 193 -40.58 38.42 17.25
C ASP A 193 -39.06 38.61 17.54
N GLU A 194 -38.10 38.05 16.79
CA GLU A 194 -38.09 37.34 15.49
C GLU A 194 -36.78 36.53 15.37
#